data_AF-Q58FC2-F1
#
_entry.id   AF-Q58FC2-F1
#
_cell.length_a   1.000
_cell.length_b   1.000
_cell.length_c   1.000
_cell.angle_alpha   90.00
_cell.angle_beta   90.00
_cell.angle_gamma   90.00
#
_symmetry.space_group_name_H-M   'P 1'
#
loop_
_entity.id
_entity.type
_entity.pdbx_description
1 polymer ?
#
loop_
_entity_poly.entity_id
_entity_poly.type
_entity_poly.pdbx_seq_one_letter_code
_entity_poly.pdbx_strand_id
1 'polypeptide(L)'
;RRHHSNTGSLDRDEVFVPKKKTGIQWYSKYLNNPLGRVVTITITLTLGWPLYLALNVSGRPYERFACHFDPYGPIYSDRERLQIYVSDAGILAICYGLYHLVMAKGLAWVVCVYGVPLLVVNGFLVLITFLQHTHPALPHYDSSEWDWLRG
;
A
#
# COMPACT_ATOMS: atom_id res chain seq x y z
N ARG A 1 11.01 0.33 9.80
CA ARG A 1 11.35 1.04 11.06
C ARG A 1 10.69 2.42 11.16
N ARG A 2 10.65 3.22 10.08
CA ARG A 2 10.01 4.56 10.06
C ARG A 2 8.48 4.56 10.00
N HIS A 3 7.89 3.52 9.40
CA HIS A 3 6.45 3.42 9.20
C HIS A 3 5.65 3.54 10.51
N HIS A 4 5.90 2.67 11.50
CA HIS A 4 5.19 2.72 12.78
C HIS A 4 5.67 3.81 13.73
N SER A 5 6.84 4.42 13.48
CA SER A 5 7.39 5.45 14.38
C SER A 5 6.78 6.83 14.15
N ASN A 6 5.93 6.97 13.13
CA ASN A 6 5.30 8.22 12.73
C ASN A 6 3.77 8.11 12.75
N THR A 7 3.22 7.15 13.48
CA THR A 7 1.79 6.83 13.48
C THR A 7 0.99 8.08 13.84
N GLY A 8 -0.07 8.38 13.09
CA GLY A 8 -0.92 9.54 13.38
C GLY A 8 -0.29 10.89 13.01
N SER A 9 0.92 10.94 12.46
CA SER A 9 1.49 12.17 11.90
C SER A 9 0.89 12.47 10.54
N LEU A 10 0.25 13.64 10.36
CA LEU A 10 -0.27 14.06 9.06
C LEU A 10 0.81 14.28 8.00
N ASP A 11 2.05 14.52 8.43
CA ASP A 11 3.18 14.82 7.54
C ASP A 11 4.07 13.58 7.28
N ARG A 12 4.17 12.69 8.28
CA ARG A 12 5.18 11.62 8.28
C ARG A 12 4.63 10.21 8.35
N ASP A 13 3.35 10.01 8.66
CA ASP A 13 2.74 8.68 8.53
C ASP A 13 2.77 8.27 7.05
N GLU A 14 2.94 6.98 6.79
CA GLU A 14 3.29 6.49 5.46
C GLU A 14 2.07 6.12 4.64
N VAL A 15 0.97 5.68 5.26
CA VAL A 15 -0.20 5.14 4.54
C VAL A 15 -1.51 5.57 5.18
N PHE A 16 -2.55 5.65 4.37
CA PHE A 16 -3.93 5.94 4.80
C PHE A 16 -4.09 7.24 5.61
N VAL A 17 -3.14 8.18 5.44
CA VAL A 17 -3.20 9.51 6.05
C VAL A 17 -4.49 10.23 5.60
N PRO A 18 -5.29 10.77 6.53
CA PRO A 18 -6.52 11.48 6.20
C PRO A 18 -6.24 12.65 5.24
N LYS A 19 -7.00 12.69 4.13
CA LYS A 19 -6.89 13.77 3.16
C LYS A 19 -7.52 15.04 3.72
N LYS A 20 -6.80 16.16 3.62
CA LYS A 20 -7.38 17.50 3.81
C LYS A 20 -8.48 17.74 2.78
N LYS A 21 -9.45 18.62 3.07
CA LYS A 21 -10.59 18.92 2.19
C LYS A 21 -10.16 19.27 0.75
N THR A 22 -9.03 19.96 0.59
CA THR A 22 -8.45 20.33 -0.70
C THR A 22 -7.91 19.14 -1.51
N GLY A 23 -7.54 18.04 -0.86
CA GLY A 23 -7.05 16.82 -1.50
C GLY A 23 -8.14 15.81 -1.85
N ILE A 24 -9.40 16.09 -1.48
CA ILE A 24 -10.54 15.24 -1.83
C ILE A 24 -10.89 15.45 -3.31
N GLN A 25 -10.84 14.36 -4.08
CA GLN A 25 -11.11 14.41 -5.51
C GLN A 25 -12.60 14.71 -5.80
N TRP A 26 -12.85 15.41 -6.91
CA TRP A 26 -14.20 15.83 -7.32
C TRP A 26 -15.18 14.66 -7.48
N TYR A 27 -14.67 13.48 -7.84
CA TYR A 27 -15.49 12.30 -8.07
C TYR A 27 -15.90 11.58 -6.77
N SER A 28 -15.29 11.91 -5.63
CA SER A 28 -15.58 11.24 -4.35
C SER A 28 -17.05 11.36 -3.94
N LYS A 29 -17.73 12.46 -4.32
CA LYS A 29 -19.15 12.67 -4.08
C LYS A 29 -20.04 11.62 -4.75
N TYR A 30 -19.63 11.09 -5.91
CA TYR A 30 -20.36 10.04 -6.62
C TYR A 30 -20.08 8.65 -6.07
N LEU A 31 -18.97 8.46 -5.34
CA LEU A 31 -18.62 7.22 -4.67
C LEU A 31 -19.13 7.15 -3.22
N ASN A 32 -19.61 8.27 -2.66
CA ASN A 32 -20.13 8.32 -1.29
C ASN A 32 -21.59 7.84 -1.20
N ASN A 33 -21.84 6.61 -1.64
CA ASN A 33 -23.10 5.88 -1.49
C ASN A 33 -22.80 4.38 -1.27
N PRO A 34 -23.78 3.53 -0.89
CA PRO A 34 -23.52 2.13 -0.58
C PRO A 34 -22.79 1.35 -1.69
N LEU A 35 -23.20 1.51 -2.95
CA LEU A 35 -22.56 0.83 -4.08
C LEU A 35 -21.13 1.35 -4.32
N GLY A 36 -20.96 2.68 -4.30
CA GLY A 36 -19.64 3.30 -4.44
C GLY A 36 -18.66 2.86 -3.34
N ARG A 37 -19.14 2.65 -2.11
CA ARG A 37 -18.34 2.10 -1.00
C ARG A 37 -17.93 0.66 -1.23
N VAL A 38 -18.85 -0.20 -1.69
CA VAL A 38 -18.53 -1.60 -2.02
C VAL A 38 -17.47 -1.67 -3.11
N VAL A 39 -17.61 -0.88 -4.18
CA VAL A 39 -16.61 -0.79 -5.26
C VAL A 39 -15.26 -0.30 -4.72
N THR A 40 -15.26 0.78 -3.94
CA THR A 40 -14.02 1.36 -3.37
C THR A 40 -13.30 0.37 -2.47
N ILE A 41 -14.02 -0.31 -1.58
CA ILE A 41 -13.45 -1.33 -0.68
C ILE A 41 -12.94 -2.51 -1.49
N THR A 42 -13.68 -2.98 -2.49
CA THR A 42 -13.26 -4.10 -3.35
C THR A 42 -11.95 -3.79 -4.06
N ILE A 43 -11.84 -2.62 -4.68
CA ILE A 43 -10.61 -2.15 -5.33
C ILE A 43 -9.47 -2.02 -4.31
N THR A 44 -9.76 -1.43 -3.14
CA THR A 44 -8.75 -1.24 -2.08
C THR A 44 -8.19 -2.58 -1.61
N LEU A 45 -9.05 -3.57 -1.30
CA LEU A 45 -8.63 -4.87 -0.78
C LEU A 45 -7.97 -5.77 -1.84
N THR A 46 -8.26 -5.58 -3.12
CA THR A 46 -7.73 -6.44 -4.20
C THR A 46 -6.52 -5.83 -4.91
N LEU A 47 -6.58 -4.54 -5.23
CA LEU A 47 -5.57 -3.81 -6.00
C LEU A 47 -4.78 -2.82 -5.15
N GLY A 48 -5.20 -2.51 -3.92
CA GLY A 48 -4.54 -1.50 -3.09
C GLY A 48 -3.08 -1.80 -2.82
N TRP A 49 -2.74 -3.04 -2.47
CA TRP A 49 -1.35 -3.45 -2.22
C TRP A 49 -0.43 -3.31 -3.45
N PRO A 50 -0.74 -3.92 -4.62
CA PRO A 50 0.13 -3.78 -5.79
C PRO A 50 0.21 -2.32 -6.28
N LEU A 51 -0.89 -1.55 -6.20
CA LEU A 51 -0.88 -0.13 -6.56
C LEU A 51 -0.09 0.73 -5.57
N TYR A 52 -0.08 0.38 -4.28
CA TYR A 52 0.78 1.03 -3.29
C TYR A 52 2.26 0.77 -3.59
N LEU A 53 2.63 -0.48 -3.90
CA LEU A 53 4.01 -0.81 -4.25
C LEU A 53 4.47 -0.09 -5.52
N ALA A 54 3.68 -0.15 -6.59
CA ALA A 54 4.08 0.38 -7.89
C ALA A 54 3.95 1.90 -8.01
N LEU A 55 2.91 2.49 -7.40
CA LEU A 55 2.49 3.88 -7.65
C LEU A 55 2.25 4.69 -6.37
N ASN A 56 2.45 4.11 -5.18
CA ASN A 56 2.26 4.77 -3.88
C ASN A 56 0.86 5.41 -3.70
N VAL A 57 -0.21 4.79 -4.27
CA VAL A 57 -1.57 5.38 -4.35
C VAL A 57 -2.17 5.76 -2.98
N SER A 58 -1.90 4.97 -1.94
CA SER A 58 -2.36 5.20 -0.56
C SER A 58 -1.29 5.81 0.34
N GLY A 59 -0.11 6.10 -0.20
CA GLY A 59 1.04 6.58 0.56
C GLY A 59 1.08 8.09 0.74
N ARG A 60 1.94 8.56 1.63
CA ARG A 60 2.21 10.00 1.76
C ARG A 60 2.83 10.58 0.49
N PRO A 61 2.67 11.89 0.23
CA PRO A 61 3.33 12.53 -0.89
C PRO A 61 4.85 12.59 -0.69
N TYR A 62 5.58 12.48 -1.79
CA TYR A 62 7.03 12.65 -1.85
C TYR A 62 7.38 13.68 -2.93
N GLU A 63 8.58 14.28 -2.86
CA GLU A 63 9.03 15.28 -3.84
C GLU A 63 9.18 14.72 -5.27
N ARG A 64 9.27 13.40 -5.40
CA ARG A 64 9.40 12.64 -6.64
C ARG A 64 8.41 11.49 -6.63
N PHE A 65 8.15 10.93 -7.81
CA PHE A 65 7.42 9.67 -7.96
C PHE A 65 7.97 8.59 -7.02
N ALA A 66 7.08 8.01 -6.21
CA ALA A 66 7.42 7.01 -5.23
C ALA A 66 7.00 5.63 -5.75
N CYS A 67 7.98 4.74 -5.87
CA CYS A 67 7.81 3.35 -6.28
C CYS A 67 8.69 2.47 -5.37
N HIS A 68 8.13 1.40 -4.83
CA HIS A 68 8.83 0.50 -3.93
C HIS A 68 9.89 -0.36 -4.63
N PHE A 69 9.81 -0.46 -5.96
CA PHE A 69 10.75 -1.15 -6.84
C PHE A 69 11.80 -0.20 -7.46
N ASP A 70 11.83 1.07 -7.04
CA ASP A 70 12.88 2.01 -7.45
C ASP A 70 13.93 2.12 -6.33
N PRO A 71 15.14 1.59 -6.50
CA PRO A 71 16.23 1.72 -5.53
C PRO A 71 16.60 3.17 -5.21
N TYR A 72 16.34 4.09 -6.14
CA TYR A 72 16.60 5.52 -5.95
C TYR A 72 15.34 6.29 -5.57
N GLY A 73 14.23 5.60 -5.31
CA GLY A 73 12.96 6.20 -4.93
C GLY A 73 13.07 6.98 -3.62
N PRO A 74 12.23 8.00 -3.41
CA PRO A 74 12.30 8.89 -2.24
C PRO A 74 11.86 8.22 -0.92
N ILE A 75 11.40 6.96 -0.96
CA ILE A 75 10.92 6.19 0.19
C ILE A 75 12.09 5.73 1.07
N TYR A 76 13.19 5.33 0.44
CA TYR A 76 14.28 4.60 1.08
C TYR A 76 15.51 5.46 1.29
N SER A 77 16.34 5.06 2.24
CA SER A 77 17.68 5.62 2.42
C SER A 77 18.69 4.91 1.53
N ASP A 78 19.83 5.57 1.28
CA ASP A 78 20.92 5.02 0.45
C ASP A 78 21.46 3.67 0.93
N ARG A 79 21.30 3.37 2.22
CA ARG A 79 21.73 2.11 2.85
C ARG A 79 20.85 0.92 2.48
N GLU A 80 19.61 1.17 2.05
CA GLU A 80 18.63 0.13 1.74
C GLU A 80 18.65 -0.29 0.26
N ARG A 81 19.36 0.46 -0.60
CA ARG A 81 19.39 0.24 -2.06
C ARG A 81 19.72 -1.18 -2.48
N LEU A 82 20.74 -1.77 -1.86
CA LEU A 82 21.14 -3.14 -2.16
C LEU A 82 20.02 -4.14 -1.86
N GLN A 83 19.27 -3.91 -0.78
CA GLN A 83 18.15 -4.79 -0.40
C GLN A 83 17.00 -4.69 -1.41
N ILE A 84 16.78 -3.50 -1.97
CA ILE A 84 15.77 -3.30 -3.02
C ILE A 84 16.15 -4.07 -4.28
N TYR A 85 17.40 -3.94 -4.76
CA TYR A 85 17.87 -4.73 -5.91
C TYR A 85 17.70 -6.24 -5.70
N VAL A 86 18.05 -6.75 -4.50
CA VAL A 86 17.89 -8.17 -4.16
C VAL A 86 16.42 -8.56 -4.12
N SER A 87 15.56 -7.72 -3.55
CA SER A 87 14.11 -7.93 -3.52
C SER A 87 13.52 -7.99 -4.92
N ASP A 88 13.86 -7.05 -5.80
CA ASP A 88 13.37 -6.99 -7.18
C ASP A 88 13.81 -8.22 -7.98
N ALA A 89 15.08 -8.64 -7.83
CA ALA A 89 15.57 -9.87 -8.43
C ALA A 89 14.81 -11.10 -7.91
N GLY A 90 14.50 -11.14 -6.62
CA GLY A 90 13.67 -12.19 -6.01
C GLY A 90 12.26 -12.24 -6.59
N ILE A 91 11.62 -11.08 -6.79
CA ILE A 91 10.29 -10.99 -7.42
C ILE A 91 10.36 -11.51 -8.86
N LEU A 92 11.35 -11.09 -9.64
CA LEU A 92 11.54 -11.60 -11.02
C LEU A 92 11.75 -13.11 -11.05
N ALA A 93 12.53 -13.66 -10.10
CA ALA A 93 12.75 -15.10 -9.99
C ALA A 93 11.45 -15.86 -9.66
N ILE A 94 10.63 -15.35 -8.74
CA ILE A 94 9.32 -15.93 -8.43
C ILE A 94 8.38 -15.84 -9.63
N CYS A 95 8.31 -14.70 -10.32
CA CYS A 95 7.52 -14.55 -11.54
C CYS A 95 7.93 -15.57 -12.61
N TYR A 96 9.23 -15.79 -12.79
CA TYR A 96 9.75 -16.80 -13.71
C TYR A 96 9.38 -18.23 -13.29
N GLY A 97 9.47 -18.56 -12.00
CA GLY A 97 9.02 -19.84 -11.46
C GLY A 97 7.52 -20.08 -11.66
N LEU A 98 6.70 -19.06 -11.40
CA LEU A 98 5.25 -19.11 -11.64
C LEU A 98 4.93 -19.28 -13.12
N TYR A 99 5.66 -18.61 -14.01
CA TYR A 99 5.52 -18.81 -15.46
C TYR A 99 5.72 -20.28 -15.85
N HIS A 100 6.79 -20.92 -15.35
CA HIS A 100 7.02 -22.35 -15.60
C HIS A 100 5.92 -23.24 -15.01
N LEU A 101 5.41 -22.91 -13.82
CA LEU A 101 4.27 -23.64 -13.24
C LEU A 101 3.00 -23.48 -14.08
N VAL A 102 2.75 -22.30 -14.65
CA VAL A 102 1.63 -22.07 -15.58
C VAL A 102 1.81 -22.94 -16.81
N MET A 103 3.02 -23.01 -17.38
CA MET A 103 3.30 -23.86 -18.54
C MET A 103 3.14 -25.36 -18.22
N ALA A 104 3.47 -25.80 -17.01
CA ALA A 104 3.42 -27.21 -16.62
C ALA A 104 2.05 -27.68 -16.09
N LYS A 105 1.28 -26.82 -15.41
CA LYS A 105 0.04 -27.17 -14.69
C LYS A 105 -1.19 -26.38 -15.15
N GLY A 106 -1.00 -25.38 -16.00
CA GLY A 106 -2.05 -24.48 -16.48
C GLY A 106 -2.27 -23.28 -15.56
N LEU A 107 -2.79 -22.19 -16.15
CA LEU A 107 -3.03 -20.93 -15.45
C LEU A 107 -4.03 -21.08 -14.30
N ALA A 108 -5.15 -21.78 -14.54
CA ALA A 108 -6.19 -21.96 -13.53
C ALA A 108 -5.65 -22.64 -12.27
N TRP A 109 -4.77 -23.63 -12.43
CA TRP A 109 -4.15 -24.31 -11.29
C TRP A 109 -3.27 -23.35 -10.47
N VAL A 110 -2.42 -22.56 -11.12
CA VAL A 110 -1.56 -21.58 -10.44
C VAL A 110 -2.39 -20.48 -9.76
N VAL A 111 -3.46 -20.01 -10.42
CA VAL A 111 -4.38 -19.04 -9.82
C VAL A 111 -5.04 -19.62 -8.58
N CYS A 112 -5.52 -20.85 -8.60
CA CYS A 112 -6.17 -21.46 -7.44
C CYS A 112 -5.21 -21.75 -6.27
N VAL A 113 -4.00 -22.24 -6.58
CA VAL A 113 -3.04 -22.69 -5.54
C VAL A 113 -2.17 -21.56 -5.01
N TYR A 114 -1.90 -20.53 -5.82
CA TYR A 114 -1.02 -19.42 -5.45
C TYR A 114 -1.73 -18.06 -5.54
N GLY A 115 -2.39 -17.75 -6.67
CA GLY A 115 -2.99 -16.44 -6.91
C GLY A 115 -4.08 -16.05 -5.91
N VAL A 116 -5.08 -16.92 -5.70
CA VAL A 116 -6.20 -16.68 -4.77
C VAL A 116 -5.73 -16.63 -3.32
N PRO A 117 -4.91 -17.57 -2.82
CA PRO A 117 -4.34 -17.45 -1.47
C PRO A 117 -3.53 -16.15 -1.28
N LEU A 118 -2.70 -15.78 -2.25
CA LEU A 118 -1.94 -14.53 -2.21
C LEU A 118 -2.86 -13.30 -2.17
N LEU A 119 -3.92 -13.28 -2.97
CA LEU A 119 -4.93 -12.21 -2.97
C LEU A 119 -5.61 -12.10 -1.60
N VAL A 120 -5.95 -13.23 -0.97
CA VAL A 120 -6.56 -13.26 0.37
C VAL A 120 -5.60 -12.68 1.41
N VAL A 121 -4.33 -13.11 1.41
CA VAL A 121 -3.32 -12.60 2.35
C VAL A 121 -3.09 -11.09 2.15
N ASN A 122 -2.96 -10.64 0.90
CA ASN A 122 -2.82 -9.21 0.59
C ASN A 122 -4.07 -8.43 1.02
N GLY A 123 -5.26 -8.99 0.82
CA GLY A 123 -6.51 -8.40 1.28
C GLY A 123 -6.54 -8.21 2.79
N PHE A 124 -6.10 -9.21 3.57
CA PHE A 124 -5.97 -9.07 5.03
C PHE A 124 -4.92 -8.04 5.43
N LEU A 125 -3.76 -8.00 4.75
CA LEU A 125 -2.72 -7.00 4.99
C LEU A 125 -3.27 -5.57 4.81
N VAL A 126 -3.96 -5.33 3.70
CA VAL A 126 -4.58 -4.02 3.43
C VAL A 126 -5.71 -3.72 4.41
N LEU A 127 -6.55 -4.71 4.73
CA LEU A 127 -7.67 -4.51 5.64
C LEU A 127 -7.20 -4.11 7.04
N ILE A 128 -6.23 -4.84 7.60
CA ILE A 128 -5.73 -4.59 8.95
C ILE A 128 -5.08 -3.20 9.02
N THR A 129 -4.21 -2.87 8.05
CA THR A 129 -3.57 -1.55 7.99
C THR A 129 -4.58 -0.43 7.77
N PHE A 130 -5.58 -0.62 6.91
CA PHE A 130 -6.67 0.35 6.74
C PHE A 130 -7.40 0.60 8.07
N LEU A 131 -7.88 -0.45 8.74
CA LEU A 131 -8.61 -0.32 10.00
C LEU A 131 -7.78 0.30 11.12
N GLN A 132 -6.49 -0.01 11.19
CA GLN A 132 -5.55 0.56 12.17
C GLN A 132 -5.35 2.06 11.98
N HIS A 133 -5.34 2.56 10.74
CA HIS A 133 -5.04 3.96 10.44
C HIS A 133 -6.30 4.85 10.26
N THR A 134 -7.49 4.27 10.05
CA THR A 134 -8.69 5.08 9.72
C THR A 134 -9.80 5.06 10.77
N HIS A 135 -9.55 4.54 11.98
CA HIS A 135 -10.55 4.54 13.03
C HIS A 135 -10.92 5.98 13.46
N PRO A 136 -12.21 6.37 13.61
CA PRO A 136 -12.60 7.74 13.94
C PRO A 136 -12.04 8.29 15.26
N ALA A 137 -11.75 7.41 16.22
CA ALA A 137 -11.14 7.77 17.49
C ALA A 137 -9.60 7.86 17.46
N LEU A 138 -8.96 7.53 16.33
CA LEU A 138 -7.52 7.65 16.18
C LEU A 138 -7.16 9.13 15.90
N PRO A 139 -6.47 9.82 16.81
CA PRO A 139 -6.09 11.20 16.58
C PRO A 139 -5.01 11.27 15.49
N HIS A 140 -5.07 12.35 14.71
CA HIS A 140 -4.04 12.68 13.73
C HIS A 140 -3.55 14.09 14.02
N TYR A 141 -2.23 14.25 14.12
CA TYR A 141 -1.58 15.48 14.54
C TYR A 141 -0.75 16.06 13.41
N ASP A 142 -0.78 17.39 13.27
CA ASP A 142 0.19 18.08 12.42
C ASP A 142 1.54 18.24 13.15
N SER A 143 2.52 18.82 12.47
CA SER A 143 3.87 19.02 13.02
C SER A 143 3.96 19.94 14.24
N SER A 144 2.90 20.68 14.59
CA SER A 144 2.87 21.52 15.80
C SER A 144 2.51 20.74 17.06
N GLU A 145 1.75 19.65 16.92
CA GLU A 145 1.24 18.85 18.04
C GLU A 145 1.80 17.43 18.09
N TRP A 146 2.31 16.91 16.97
CA TRP A 146 2.81 15.54 16.89
C TRP A 146 4.16 15.42 17.62
N ASP A 147 4.24 14.42 18.50
CA ASP A 147 5.46 13.92 19.09
C ASP A 147 5.40 12.40 19.18
N TRP A 148 6.54 11.75 19.44
CA TRP A 148 6.65 10.29 19.47
C TRP A 148 5.79 9.61 20.55
N LEU A 149 5.42 10.32 21.64
CA LEU A 149 4.55 9.76 22.69
C LEU A 149 3.07 9.84 22.30
N ARG A 150 2.68 10.88 21.56
CA ARG A 150 1.32 11.07 21.03
C ARG A 150 1.05 10.20 19.81
N GLY A 151 2.09 9.81 19.07
CA GLY A 151 2.02 8.88 17.95
C GLY A 151 3.37 8.29 17.58
#